data_AF-A0A0G3GIM5-F1
#
_entry.id   AF-A0A0G3GIM5-F1
#
_cell.length_a   1.000
_cell.length_b   1.000
_cell.length_c   1.000
_cell.angle_alpha   90.00
_cell.angle_beta   90.00
_cell.angle_gamma   90.00
#
_symmetry.space_group_name_H-M   'P 1'
#
loop_
_entity.id
_entity.type
_entity.pdbx_description
1 polymer ?
#
loop_
_entity_poly.entity_id
_entity_poly.type
_entity_poly.pdbx_seq_one_letter_code
_entity_poly.pdbx_strand_id
1 'polypeptide(L)'
;MTHYVMLLDAPEPQRGLGVFDFKSGQSLEVRPSQGNLYEALTHCAQGNLDWETYLKEQPSTPYPLTSAAVKYRPPLMPDSNLAVQLSEVTLCTAKTEQAWYYKGNGRLLRTDGDPLQVPYHAQSISSEPCIVCLYWVDHFGALRFMGFTLGNDLHDHVLHGRDAISSAQARLRTCAVAPALILGEMQADLAINVQVERDGQPLAASHHRMSLHGWQSLRRYSQAFLEKHEQFLEPGLVHYVFHSLSHRTTQVSLQHGDCLSIDCPELELTLRNQIVEEELAALFPLPARRAPHSPCIDLPLSAPRKS
;
A
#
# COMPACT_ATOMS: atom_id res chain seq x y z
N MET A 1 4.02 9.88 21.50
CA MET A 1 3.14 10.28 20.38
C MET A 1 3.99 10.26 19.12
N THR A 2 3.73 9.26 18.28
CA THR A 2 4.35 9.04 16.98
C THR A 2 3.61 9.89 15.96
N HIS A 3 4.22 10.99 15.54
CA HIS A 3 3.57 11.88 14.60
C HIS A 3 4.06 11.56 13.20
N TYR A 4 3.12 11.23 12.33
CA TYR A 4 3.37 10.93 10.94
C TYR A 4 2.90 12.08 10.06
N VAL A 5 3.48 12.20 8.88
CA VAL A 5 2.87 12.94 7.79
C VAL A 5 2.44 11.91 6.76
N MET A 6 1.17 11.93 6.41
CA MET A 6 0.58 11.04 5.42
C MET A 6 0.35 11.81 4.12
N LEU A 7 0.74 11.21 3.01
CA LEU A 7 0.49 11.70 1.66
C LEU A 7 -0.48 10.78 0.91
N LEU A 8 -1.47 11.36 0.23
CA LEU A 8 -2.36 10.70 -0.72
C LEU A 8 -2.21 11.33 -2.10
N ASP A 9 -2.17 10.51 -3.16
CA ASP A 9 -2.00 10.99 -4.54
C ASP A 9 -3.30 10.85 -5.35
N ALA A 10 -3.96 11.97 -5.63
CA ALA A 10 -5.22 12.01 -6.36
C ALA A 10 -4.99 11.88 -7.88
N PRO A 11 -5.72 11.01 -8.58
CA PRO A 11 -5.54 10.81 -10.00
C PRO A 11 -6.03 12.02 -10.82
N GLU A 12 -5.83 11.95 -12.14
CA GLU A 12 -6.49 12.86 -13.06
C GLU A 12 -8.02 12.75 -13.00
N PRO A 13 -8.76 13.87 -13.19
CA PRO A 13 -8.27 15.22 -13.48
C PRO A 13 -7.93 16.06 -12.23
N GLN A 14 -8.06 15.48 -11.02
CA GLN A 14 -7.92 16.23 -9.76
C GLN A 14 -6.46 16.65 -9.51
N ARG A 15 -5.49 15.76 -9.78
CA ARG A 15 -4.04 16.01 -9.71
C ARG A 15 -3.64 16.84 -8.48
N GLY A 16 -3.72 16.23 -7.30
CA GLY A 16 -3.43 16.88 -6.03
C GLY A 16 -2.91 15.89 -4.99
N LEU A 17 -2.19 16.41 -4.01
CA LEU A 17 -1.62 15.67 -2.90
C LEU A 17 -2.40 15.98 -1.63
N GLY A 18 -3.08 14.98 -1.07
CA GLY A 18 -3.60 15.09 0.28
C GLY A 18 -2.44 14.98 1.26
N VAL A 19 -2.27 15.98 2.13
CA VAL A 19 -1.23 16.02 3.16
C VAL A 19 -1.91 16.07 4.52
N PHE A 20 -1.64 15.09 5.37
CA PHE A 20 -2.19 15.02 6.72
C PHE A 20 -1.05 14.98 7.71
N ASP A 21 -0.95 16.00 8.55
CA ASP A 21 0.04 16.07 9.61
C ASP A 21 -0.63 15.74 10.94
N PHE A 22 -0.36 14.53 11.45
CA PHE A 22 -0.91 14.07 12.72
C PHE A 22 -0.42 14.87 13.93
N LYS A 23 0.67 15.64 13.80
CA LYS A 23 1.18 16.52 14.87
C LYS A 23 0.35 17.79 15.00
N SER A 24 0.11 18.46 13.88
CA SER A 24 -0.63 19.72 13.87
C SER A 24 -2.14 19.51 13.75
N GLY A 25 -2.59 18.32 13.35
CA GLY A 25 -3.98 18.02 13.01
C GLY A 25 -4.41 18.69 11.69
N GLN A 26 -3.48 19.27 10.94
CA GLN A 26 -3.79 19.92 9.68
C GLN A 26 -3.95 18.90 8.56
N SER A 27 -4.95 19.13 7.72
CA SER A 27 -5.18 18.37 6.50
C SER A 27 -5.31 19.35 5.34
N LEU A 28 -4.42 19.21 4.37
CA LEU A 28 -4.31 20.11 3.23
C LEU A 28 -4.37 19.31 1.93
N GLU A 29 -4.95 19.90 0.90
CA GLU A 29 -4.78 19.45 -0.48
C GLU A 29 -3.78 20.39 -1.13
N VAL A 30 -2.62 19.87 -1.50
CA VAL A 30 -1.53 20.59 -2.16
C VAL A 30 -1.58 20.29 -3.66
N ARG A 31 -1.43 21.30 -4.51
CA ARG A 31 -1.48 21.12 -5.97
C ARG A 31 -0.18 21.55 -6.66
N PRO A 32 0.80 20.64 -6.78
CA PRO A 32 2.01 20.89 -7.56
C PRO A 32 1.68 21.12 -9.03
N SER A 33 2.36 22.06 -9.69
CA SER A 33 2.16 22.32 -11.13
C SER A 33 2.47 21.13 -12.05
N GLN A 34 3.24 20.16 -11.56
CA GLN A 34 3.77 18.99 -12.26
C GLN A 34 2.79 17.81 -12.19
N GLY A 35 1.79 17.89 -11.31
CA GLY A 35 0.78 16.85 -11.13
C GLY A 35 1.01 16.01 -9.89
N ASN A 36 1.38 14.75 -10.08
CA ASN A 36 1.46 13.74 -9.02
C ASN A 36 2.73 13.87 -8.16
N LEU A 37 2.85 13.07 -7.10
CA LEU A 37 3.99 13.14 -6.17
C LEU A 37 5.31 12.82 -6.86
N TYR A 38 5.32 11.81 -7.74
CA TYR A 38 6.52 11.39 -8.46
C TYR A 38 7.07 12.50 -9.35
N GLU A 39 6.21 13.18 -10.11
CA GLU A 39 6.60 14.28 -11.00
C GLU A 39 7.07 15.51 -10.21
N ALA A 40 6.44 15.80 -9.07
CA ALA A 40 6.87 16.86 -8.18
C ALA A 40 8.28 16.60 -7.61
N LEU A 41 8.55 15.38 -7.13
CA LEU A 41 9.88 15.00 -6.62
C LEU A 41 10.94 15.01 -7.72
N THR A 42 10.60 14.52 -8.91
CA THR A 42 11.49 14.54 -10.08
C THR A 42 11.85 15.97 -10.48
N HIS A 43 10.87 16.88 -10.50
CA HIS A 43 11.11 18.30 -10.75
C HIS A 43 12.02 18.94 -9.69
N CYS A 44 11.77 18.65 -8.41
CA CYS A 44 12.60 19.16 -7.32
C CYS A 44 14.05 18.67 -7.47
N ALA A 45 14.25 17.38 -7.76
CA ALA A 45 15.59 16.83 -8.01
C ALA A 45 16.30 17.54 -9.16
N GLN A 46 15.66 17.65 -10.32
CA GLN A 46 16.26 18.31 -11.49
C GLN A 46 16.63 19.78 -11.23
N GLY A 47 15.85 20.46 -10.39
CA GLY A 47 16.08 21.84 -9.97
C GLY A 47 16.98 22.01 -8.74
N ASN A 48 17.47 20.92 -8.14
CA ASN A 48 18.16 20.91 -6.84
C ASN A 48 17.38 21.67 -5.74
N LEU A 49 16.06 21.44 -5.70
CA LEU A 49 15.14 22.04 -4.74
C LEU A 49 14.88 21.07 -3.58
N ASP A 50 14.71 21.63 -2.38
CA ASP A 50 14.17 20.88 -1.25
C ASP A 50 12.67 20.61 -1.48
N TRP A 51 12.31 19.34 -1.62
CA TRP A 51 10.95 18.96 -2.02
C TRP A 51 9.91 19.28 -0.94
N GLU A 52 10.27 19.23 0.35
CA GLU A 52 9.35 19.58 1.42
C GLU A 52 9.00 21.07 1.38
N THR A 53 10.01 21.92 1.24
CA THR A 53 9.85 23.37 1.09
C THR A 53 9.05 23.67 -0.17
N TYR A 54 9.37 23.02 -1.28
CA TYR A 54 8.64 23.15 -2.54
C TYR A 54 7.15 22.85 -2.38
N LEU A 55 6.80 21.72 -1.75
CA LEU A 55 5.40 21.33 -1.52
C LEU A 55 4.66 22.30 -0.59
N LYS A 56 5.33 22.87 0.42
CA LYS A 56 4.74 23.87 1.33
C LYS A 56 4.44 25.20 0.61
N GLU A 57 5.21 25.54 -0.42
CA GLU A 57 5.04 26.75 -1.23
C GLU A 57 3.98 26.59 -2.33
N GLN A 58 3.55 25.36 -2.64
CA GLN A 58 2.52 25.12 -3.65
C GLN A 58 1.15 25.63 -3.18
N PRO A 59 0.25 25.97 -4.13
CA PRO A 59 -1.13 26.28 -3.82
C PRO A 59 -1.77 25.16 -3.00
N SER A 60 -2.35 25.52 -1.86
CA SER A 60 -3.02 24.58 -0.96
C SER A 60 -4.38 25.07 -0.49
N THR A 61 -5.28 24.12 -0.27
CA THR A 61 -6.62 24.34 0.29
C THR A 61 -6.86 23.37 1.45
N PRO A 62 -7.75 23.69 2.41
CA PRO A 62 -8.14 22.73 3.44
C PRO A 62 -8.71 21.43 2.82
N TYR A 63 -8.34 20.29 3.39
CA TYR A 63 -8.83 18.97 2.97
C TYR A 63 -9.97 18.48 3.89
N PRO A 64 -11.00 17.77 3.38
CA PRO A 64 -11.40 17.63 1.97
C PRO A 64 -12.41 18.71 1.57
N LEU A 65 -12.40 19.16 0.31
CA LEU A 65 -13.43 20.08 -0.21
C LEU A 65 -14.80 19.40 -0.47
N THR A 66 -14.86 18.07 -0.43
CA THR A 66 -16.02 17.15 -0.63
C THR A 66 -16.74 17.22 -1.99
N SER A 67 -16.69 16.11 -2.75
CA SER A 67 -17.81 15.53 -3.54
C SER A 67 -17.30 14.42 -4.48
N ALA A 68 -16.75 13.33 -3.95
CA ALA A 68 -16.65 11.99 -4.55
C ALA A 68 -15.75 11.11 -3.68
N ALA A 69 -16.00 9.80 -3.68
CA ALA A 69 -14.98 8.84 -3.27
C ALA A 69 -13.84 8.90 -4.30
N VAL A 70 -12.83 9.74 -4.04
CA VAL A 70 -11.63 9.80 -4.88
C VAL A 70 -10.90 8.48 -4.72
N LYS A 71 -10.74 7.77 -5.85
CA LYS A 71 -9.92 6.57 -5.88
C LYS A 71 -8.47 7.00 -6.07
N TYR A 72 -7.73 7.05 -4.97
CA TYR A 72 -6.32 7.41 -4.96
C TYR A 72 -5.45 6.40 -5.71
N ARG A 73 -4.29 6.84 -6.19
CA ARG A 73 -3.27 5.99 -6.79
C ARG A 73 -2.45 5.29 -5.69
N PRO A 74 -1.74 4.19 -6.01
CA PRO A 74 -0.62 3.80 -5.17
C PRO A 74 0.34 4.99 -4.99
N PRO A 75 0.81 5.25 -3.77
CA PRO A 75 1.63 6.43 -3.51
C PRO A 75 2.93 6.37 -4.31
N LEU A 76 3.41 7.52 -4.79
CA LEU A 76 4.66 7.66 -5.55
C LEU A 76 4.69 6.91 -6.90
N MET A 77 3.55 6.40 -7.37
CA MET A 77 3.47 5.67 -8.62
C MET A 77 3.66 6.62 -9.81
N PRO A 78 4.73 6.47 -10.63
CA PRO A 78 4.87 7.23 -11.86
C PRO A 78 3.78 6.87 -12.87
N ASP A 79 3.57 7.72 -13.89
CA ASP A 79 2.63 7.40 -14.97
C ASP A 79 3.12 6.24 -15.85
N SER A 80 4.44 6.05 -15.92
CA SER A 80 5.08 4.91 -16.59
C SER A 80 5.58 3.87 -15.60
N ASN A 81 5.02 2.67 -15.71
CA ASN A 81 5.43 1.50 -14.91
C ASN A 81 6.88 1.04 -15.16
N LEU A 82 7.57 1.55 -16.18
CA LEU A 82 8.98 1.18 -16.45
C LEU A 82 9.92 1.68 -15.35
N ALA A 83 9.53 2.71 -14.61
CA ALA A 83 10.27 3.26 -13.48
C ALA A 83 9.84 2.63 -12.14
N VAL A 84 9.24 1.44 -12.13
CA VAL A 84 8.77 0.77 -10.91
C VAL A 84 9.39 -0.61 -10.79
N GLN A 85 9.81 -0.97 -9.58
CA GLN A 85 10.14 -2.33 -9.20
C GLN A 85 9.38 -2.75 -7.94
N LEU A 86 8.73 -3.90 -8.02
CA LEU A 86 8.09 -4.57 -6.90
C LEU A 86 8.98 -5.72 -6.46
N SER A 87 9.25 -5.79 -5.16
CA SER A 87 9.97 -6.91 -4.58
C SER A 87 9.41 -7.29 -3.22
N GLU A 88 9.75 -8.48 -2.76
CA GLU A 88 9.39 -8.98 -1.43
C GLU A 88 10.65 -9.44 -0.71
N VAL A 89 10.73 -9.13 0.58
CA VAL A 89 11.73 -9.69 1.49
C VAL A 89 11.01 -10.48 2.56
N THR A 90 11.24 -11.79 2.58
CA THR A 90 10.69 -12.67 3.61
C THR A 90 11.67 -12.82 4.76
N LEU A 91 11.15 -12.76 5.99
CA LEU A 91 11.92 -13.07 7.19
C LEU A 91 12.19 -14.58 7.26
N CYS A 92 13.43 -14.97 6.94
CA CYS A 92 13.90 -16.34 7.14
C CYS A 92 14.49 -16.51 8.55
N THR A 93 14.18 -17.65 9.17
CA THR A 93 14.52 -18.02 10.55
C THR A 93 16.03 -18.16 10.82
N ALA A 94 16.41 -18.45 12.06
CA ALA A 94 17.77 -18.58 12.60
C ALA A 94 18.76 -19.52 11.85
N LYS A 95 18.37 -20.14 10.73
CA LYS A 95 19.20 -21.07 9.95
C LYS A 95 19.37 -20.71 8.47
N THR A 96 18.78 -19.61 7.99
CA THR A 96 18.77 -19.26 6.55
C THR A 96 18.78 -17.76 6.35
N GLU A 97 19.58 -17.27 5.39
CA GLU A 97 19.58 -15.86 4.98
C GLU A 97 18.18 -15.40 4.55
N GLN A 98 17.92 -14.10 4.68
CA GLN A 98 16.69 -13.46 4.21
C GLN A 98 16.57 -13.67 2.68
N ALA A 99 15.39 -14.07 2.21
CA ALA A 99 15.14 -14.28 0.78
C ALA A 99 14.51 -13.03 0.17
N TRP A 100 15.00 -12.65 -1.01
CA TRP A 100 14.49 -11.54 -1.82
C TRP A 100 13.87 -12.08 -3.11
N TYR A 101 12.68 -11.59 -3.44
CA TYR A 101 11.92 -12.02 -4.62
C TYR A 101 11.54 -10.81 -5.48
N TYR A 102 11.73 -10.92 -6.80
CA TYR A 102 11.21 -9.94 -7.75
C TYR A 102 9.74 -10.27 -8.09
N LYS A 103 8.87 -9.25 -8.07
CA LYS A 103 7.43 -9.42 -8.36
C LYS A 103 6.99 -8.77 -9.67
N GLY A 104 7.77 -7.83 -10.21
CA GLY A 104 7.45 -7.17 -11.48
C GLY A 104 7.66 -5.66 -11.45
N ASN A 105 7.10 -4.99 -12.45
CA ASN A 105 7.31 -3.56 -12.72
C ASN A 105 6.10 -2.69 -12.36
N GLY A 106 5.39 -2.97 -11.26
CA GLY A 106 4.22 -2.18 -10.86
C GLY A 106 2.91 -2.53 -11.59
N ARG A 107 2.93 -3.26 -12.71
CA ARG A 107 1.70 -3.65 -13.44
C ARG A 107 0.71 -4.47 -12.62
N LEU A 108 1.23 -5.27 -11.68
CA LEU A 108 0.45 -6.12 -10.78
C LEU A 108 0.07 -5.41 -9.47
N LEU A 109 0.58 -4.19 -9.24
CA LEU A 109 0.25 -3.39 -8.07
C LEU A 109 -1.17 -2.84 -8.20
N ARG A 110 -1.90 -2.92 -7.11
CA ARG A 110 -3.26 -2.42 -6.93
C ARG A 110 -3.31 -1.50 -5.72
N THR A 111 -4.39 -0.75 -5.58
CA THR A 111 -4.62 0.08 -4.40
C THR A 111 -5.95 -0.27 -3.74
N ASP A 112 -6.36 0.53 -2.76
CA ASP A 112 -7.60 0.29 -2.04
C ASP A 112 -8.80 0.18 -2.99
N GLY A 113 -9.60 -0.86 -2.75
CA GLY A 113 -10.79 -1.14 -3.52
C GLY A 113 -10.61 -1.77 -4.89
N ASP A 114 -9.39 -1.88 -5.40
CA ASP A 114 -9.13 -2.64 -6.60
C ASP A 114 -9.35 -4.14 -6.41
N PRO A 115 -9.77 -4.87 -7.46
CA PRO A 115 -9.76 -6.32 -7.45
C PRO A 115 -8.33 -6.86 -7.48
N LEU A 116 -8.06 -7.87 -6.65
CA LEU A 116 -6.86 -8.68 -6.72
C LEU A 116 -7.13 -9.87 -7.64
N GLN A 117 -6.55 -9.81 -8.84
CA GLN A 117 -6.77 -10.81 -9.88
C GLN A 117 -5.91 -12.05 -9.63
N VAL A 118 -6.55 -13.21 -9.67
CA VAL A 118 -5.88 -14.49 -9.54
C VAL A 118 -5.87 -15.18 -10.91
N PRO A 119 -4.68 -15.51 -11.45
CA PRO A 119 -4.58 -16.12 -12.77
C PRO A 119 -5.02 -17.59 -12.75
N TYR A 120 -5.52 -18.08 -13.88
CA TYR A 120 -6.06 -19.44 -14.03
C TYR A 120 -5.11 -20.58 -13.64
N HIS A 121 -3.80 -20.35 -13.71
CA HIS A 121 -2.78 -21.35 -13.40
C HIS A 121 -2.36 -21.33 -11.92
N ALA A 122 -2.97 -20.48 -11.09
CA ALA A 122 -2.78 -20.52 -9.64
C ALA A 122 -3.35 -21.81 -9.07
N GLN A 123 -2.61 -22.43 -8.16
CA GLN A 123 -3.02 -23.69 -7.50
C GLN A 123 -3.63 -23.44 -6.13
N SER A 124 -3.41 -22.24 -5.59
CA SER A 124 -3.98 -21.78 -4.33
C SER A 124 -3.98 -20.26 -4.27
N ILE A 125 -4.84 -19.73 -3.40
CA ILE A 125 -4.96 -18.29 -3.14
C ILE A 125 -4.74 -18.06 -1.66
N SER A 126 -3.67 -17.34 -1.35
CA SER A 126 -3.32 -16.93 0.01
C SER A 126 -2.82 -15.50 -0.02
N SER A 127 -2.96 -14.79 1.10
CA SER A 127 -2.53 -13.40 1.24
C SER A 127 -1.68 -13.24 2.49
N GLU A 128 -0.60 -12.48 2.38
CA GLU A 128 0.21 -12.04 3.51
C GLU A 128 -0.04 -10.56 3.78
N PRO A 129 -0.33 -10.16 5.02
CA PRO A 129 -0.28 -8.74 5.38
C PRO A 129 1.17 -8.28 5.42
N CYS A 130 1.42 -7.11 4.84
CA CYS A 130 2.75 -6.54 4.67
C CYS A 130 2.81 -5.11 5.18
N ILE A 131 3.99 -4.69 5.60
CA ILE A 131 4.41 -3.29 5.55
C ILE A 131 5.29 -3.13 4.32
N VAL A 132 5.08 -2.09 3.53
CA VAL A 132 5.77 -1.89 2.25
C VAL A 132 6.65 -0.65 2.35
N CYS A 133 7.96 -0.82 2.19
CA CYS A 133 8.90 0.28 2.09
C CYS A 133 8.85 0.90 0.70
N LEU A 134 8.79 2.23 0.63
CA LEU A 134 8.92 2.97 -0.62
C LEU A 134 10.28 3.66 -0.67
N TYR A 135 11.04 3.32 -1.71
CA TYR A 135 12.27 4.01 -2.06
C TYR A 135 12.16 4.67 -3.42
N TRP A 136 12.86 5.77 -3.61
CA TRP A 136 13.02 6.44 -4.89
C TRP A 136 14.49 6.70 -5.13
N VAL A 137 14.97 6.37 -6.32
CA VAL A 137 16.34 6.67 -6.71
C VAL A 137 16.38 8.08 -7.27
N ASP A 138 17.14 8.96 -6.63
CA ASP A 138 17.25 10.34 -7.08
C ASP A 138 18.05 10.45 -8.39
N HIS A 139 18.11 11.66 -8.94
CA HIS A 139 18.79 11.92 -10.21
C HIS A 139 20.32 11.71 -10.16
N PHE A 140 20.91 11.52 -8.97
CA PHE A 140 22.32 11.17 -8.77
C PHE A 140 22.53 9.67 -8.58
N GLY A 141 21.48 8.85 -8.66
CA GLY A 141 21.54 7.41 -8.42
C GLY A 141 21.52 7.02 -6.93
N ALA A 142 21.23 7.96 -6.02
CA ALA A 142 21.18 7.64 -4.61
C ALA A 142 19.79 7.13 -4.22
N LEU A 143 19.75 6.00 -3.51
CA LEU A 143 18.52 5.42 -3.00
C LEU A 143 17.98 6.25 -1.82
N ARG A 144 16.82 6.88 -2.01
CA ARG A 144 16.13 7.67 -0.98
C ARG A 144 14.97 6.87 -0.44
N PHE A 145 14.97 6.62 0.86
CA PHE A 145 13.80 6.08 1.54
C PHE A 145 12.79 7.21 1.76
N MET A 146 11.61 7.06 1.17
CA MET A 146 10.55 8.06 1.25
C MET A 146 9.64 7.81 2.45
N GLY A 147 9.38 6.54 2.76
CA GLY A 147 8.45 6.16 3.80
C GLY A 147 7.89 4.76 3.60
N PHE A 148 6.74 4.51 4.20
CA PHE A 148 6.12 3.19 4.16
C PHE A 148 4.59 3.24 4.06
N THR A 149 3.99 2.10 3.75
CA THR A 149 2.54 1.92 3.69
C THR A 149 2.15 0.50 4.09
N LEU A 150 0.84 0.24 4.21
CA LEU A 150 0.31 -1.11 4.41
C LEU A 150 0.13 -1.79 3.06
N GLY A 151 0.27 -3.12 3.02
CA GLY A 151 0.01 -3.89 1.82
C GLY A 151 -0.57 -5.27 2.07
N ASN A 152 -1.21 -5.80 1.04
CA ASN A 152 -1.61 -7.20 0.91
C ASN A 152 -0.78 -7.82 -0.21
N ASP A 153 -0.14 -8.94 0.09
CA ASP A 153 0.60 -9.69 -0.92
C ASP A 153 -0.02 -11.07 -1.20
N LEU A 154 -0.65 -11.23 -2.37
CA LEU A 154 -1.11 -12.55 -2.78
C LEU A 154 0.08 -13.42 -3.18
N HIS A 155 -0.03 -14.69 -2.81
CA HIS A 155 0.92 -15.72 -3.18
C HIS A 155 0.23 -17.08 -3.28
N ASP A 156 0.88 -17.99 -3.98
CA ASP A 156 0.46 -19.38 -4.12
C ASP A 156 1.20 -20.25 -3.10
N HIS A 157 0.58 -20.53 -1.96
CA HIS A 157 1.25 -21.28 -0.88
C HIS A 157 1.58 -22.72 -1.26
N VAL A 158 0.78 -23.34 -2.14
CA VAL A 158 1.03 -24.69 -2.66
C VAL A 158 2.31 -24.70 -3.51
N LEU A 159 2.49 -23.71 -4.39
CA LEU A 159 3.74 -23.56 -5.14
C LEU A 159 4.92 -23.17 -4.24
N HIS A 160 4.69 -22.29 -3.27
CA HIS A 160 5.72 -21.79 -2.37
C HIS A 160 6.43 -22.91 -1.59
N GLY A 161 5.67 -23.93 -1.16
CA GLY A 161 6.19 -25.03 -0.35
C GLY A 161 6.94 -26.13 -1.12
N ARG A 162 7.04 -26.07 -2.46
CA ARG A 162 7.62 -27.16 -3.27
C ARG A 162 9.15 -27.15 -3.30
N ASP A 163 9.71 -26.06 -3.81
CA ASP A 163 11.14 -25.86 -4.00
C ASP A 163 11.43 -24.36 -4.21
N ALA A 164 12.71 -24.00 -4.29
CA ALA A 164 13.15 -22.61 -4.41
C ALA A 164 12.67 -21.92 -5.71
N ILE A 165 12.57 -22.66 -6.82
CA ILE A 165 12.15 -22.12 -8.11
C ILE A 165 10.65 -21.82 -8.07
N SER A 166 9.87 -22.77 -7.55
CA SER A 166 8.43 -22.66 -7.37
C SER A 166 8.07 -21.56 -6.36
N SER A 167 8.92 -21.33 -5.35
CA SER A 167 8.79 -20.20 -4.41
C SER A 167 8.86 -18.85 -5.12
N ALA A 168 9.79 -18.66 -6.06
CA ALA A 168 9.85 -17.43 -6.85
C ALA A 168 8.59 -17.25 -7.71
N GLN A 169 8.10 -18.32 -8.34
CA GLN A 169 6.87 -18.26 -9.16
C GLN A 169 5.63 -17.98 -8.32
N ALA A 170 5.58 -18.48 -7.08
CA ALA A 170 4.47 -18.28 -6.16
C ALA A 170 4.24 -16.79 -5.82
N ARG A 171 5.27 -15.94 -5.91
CA ARG A 171 5.18 -14.50 -5.62
C ARG A 171 4.72 -13.65 -6.81
N LEU A 172 4.61 -14.23 -8.01
CA LEU A 172 4.19 -13.51 -9.23
C LEU A 172 2.65 -13.40 -9.31
N ARG A 173 2.05 -12.65 -8.39
CA ARG A 173 0.60 -12.43 -8.26
C ARG A 173 0.31 -10.94 -8.03
N THR A 174 -0.96 -10.55 -8.14
CA THR A 174 -1.37 -9.18 -7.78
C THR A 174 -1.15 -8.92 -6.30
N CYS A 175 -0.64 -7.74 -5.97
CA CYS A 175 -0.53 -7.23 -4.61
C CYS A 175 -1.20 -5.86 -4.54
N ALA A 176 -1.54 -5.42 -3.33
CA ALA A 176 -2.09 -4.10 -3.12
C ALA A 176 -1.36 -3.34 -2.02
N VAL A 177 -1.39 -2.01 -2.12
CA VAL A 177 -0.95 -1.10 -1.06
C VAL A 177 -2.06 -0.12 -0.72
N ALA A 178 -2.10 0.32 0.54
CA ALA A 178 -2.92 1.46 0.91
C ALA A 178 -2.50 2.69 0.08
N PRO A 179 -3.45 3.58 -0.26
CA PRO A 179 -3.15 4.76 -1.08
C PRO A 179 -2.28 5.81 -0.36
N ALA A 180 -1.99 5.58 0.92
CA ALA A 180 -1.27 6.47 1.80
C ALA A 180 0.23 6.15 1.87
N LEU A 181 1.07 7.17 1.71
CA LEU A 181 2.48 7.12 2.09
C LEU A 181 2.66 7.78 3.45
N ILE A 182 3.11 7.00 4.43
CA ILE A 182 3.59 7.51 5.70
C ILE A 182 5.05 7.93 5.52
N LEU A 183 5.31 9.23 5.57
CA LEU A 183 6.63 9.79 5.31
C LEU A 183 7.62 9.45 6.44
N GLY A 184 8.84 9.10 6.02
CA GLY A 184 9.95 8.84 6.93
C GLY A 184 9.83 7.52 7.69
N GLU A 185 10.52 7.46 8.83
CA GLU A 185 10.67 6.23 9.62
C GLU A 185 9.44 5.89 10.46
N MET A 186 9.22 4.59 10.68
CA MET A 186 8.27 4.11 11.68
C MET A 186 8.76 4.54 13.07
N GLN A 187 7.86 5.06 13.91
CA GLN A 187 8.21 5.69 15.19
C GLN A 187 7.76 4.87 16.42
N ALA A 188 6.89 3.88 16.24
CA ALA A 188 6.44 2.96 17.28
C ALA A 188 6.00 1.63 16.67
N ASP A 189 5.83 0.64 17.53
CA ASP A 189 5.24 -0.65 17.17
C ASP A 189 3.84 -0.45 16.56
N LEU A 190 3.51 -1.24 15.55
CA LEU A 190 2.22 -1.19 14.84
C LEU A 190 1.46 -2.51 15.06
N ALA A 191 0.17 -2.40 15.32
CA ALA A 191 -0.77 -3.51 15.22
C ALA A 191 -1.35 -3.57 13.80
N ILE A 192 -1.40 -4.79 13.24
CA ILE A 192 -1.94 -5.02 11.91
C ILE A 192 -3.01 -6.09 12.02
N ASN A 193 -4.27 -5.66 11.89
CA ASN A 193 -5.44 -6.52 11.96
C ASN A 193 -5.82 -6.94 10.54
N VAL A 194 -6.11 -8.23 10.35
CA VAL A 194 -6.56 -8.77 9.08
C VAL A 194 -7.92 -9.43 9.25
N GLN A 195 -8.85 -9.12 8.37
CA GLN A 195 -10.17 -9.73 8.30
C GLN A 195 -10.43 -10.26 6.89
N VAL A 196 -10.98 -11.47 6.82
CA VAL A 196 -11.48 -12.08 5.59
C VAL A 196 -13.00 -12.20 5.70
N GLU A 197 -13.71 -11.74 4.68
CA GLU A 197 -15.16 -11.88 4.58
C GLU A 197 -15.52 -12.66 3.33
N ARG A 198 -16.55 -13.51 3.43
CA ARG A 198 -17.15 -14.24 2.31
C ARG A 198 -18.64 -13.99 2.31
N ASP A 199 -19.20 -13.59 1.17
CA ASP A 199 -20.61 -13.22 1.02
C ASP A 199 -21.10 -12.20 2.07
N GLY A 200 -20.22 -11.25 2.42
CA GLY A 200 -20.48 -10.20 3.42
C GLY A 200 -20.49 -10.68 4.88
N GLN A 201 -20.10 -11.94 5.15
CA GLN A 201 -19.99 -12.49 6.49
C GLN A 201 -18.52 -12.66 6.89
N PRO A 202 -18.13 -12.37 8.15
CA PRO A 202 -16.78 -12.64 8.65
C PRO A 202 -16.44 -14.14 8.55
N LEU A 203 -15.34 -14.46 7.87
CA LEU A 203 -14.84 -15.83 7.70
C LEU A 203 -13.65 -16.11 8.61
N ALA A 204 -12.70 -15.18 8.71
CA ALA A 204 -11.55 -15.29 9.59
C ALA A 204 -10.99 -13.92 9.99
N ALA A 205 -10.31 -13.89 11.13
CA ALA A 205 -9.56 -12.74 11.61
C ALA A 205 -8.19 -13.17 12.14
N SER A 206 -7.18 -12.33 11.94
CA SER A 206 -5.84 -12.54 12.52
C SER A 206 -5.20 -11.21 12.92
N HIS A 207 -4.31 -11.26 13.91
CA HIS A 207 -3.62 -10.09 14.44
C HIS A 207 -2.12 -10.29 14.33
N HIS A 208 -1.46 -9.30 13.73
CA HIS A 208 -0.02 -9.26 13.51
C HIS A 208 0.55 -8.01 14.17
N ARG A 209 1.87 -8.01 14.37
CA ARG A 209 2.56 -6.90 15.00
C ARG A 209 3.90 -6.66 14.33
N MET A 210 4.17 -5.42 13.93
CA MET A 210 5.51 -4.98 13.59
C MET A 210 6.11 -4.25 14.79
N SER A 211 7.21 -4.77 15.33
CA SER A 211 7.97 -4.01 16.34
C SER A 211 8.91 -3.01 15.67
N LEU A 212 9.19 -1.91 16.35
CA LEU A 212 10.14 -0.89 15.93
C LEU A 212 11.52 -1.47 15.64
N HIS A 213 11.97 -2.40 16.48
CA HIS A 213 13.23 -3.09 16.26
C HIS A 213 13.21 -4.01 15.02
N GLY A 214 12.11 -4.76 14.84
CA GLY A 214 11.92 -5.62 13.67
C GLY A 214 11.91 -4.83 12.37
N TRP A 215 11.16 -3.73 12.36
CA TRP A 215 11.14 -2.75 11.27
C TRP A 215 12.54 -2.22 10.94
N GLN A 216 13.29 -1.72 11.94
CA GLN A 216 14.63 -1.19 11.72
C GLN A 216 15.58 -2.21 11.10
N SER A 217 15.45 -3.48 11.50
CA SER A 217 16.27 -4.57 10.95
C SER A 217 15.91 -4.86 9.49
N LEU A 218 14.62 -4.94 9.17
CA LEU A 218 14.12 -5.15 7.81
C LEU A 218 14.47 -3.99 6.87
N ARG A 219 14.22 -2.74 7.30
CA ARG A 219 14.52 -1.53 6.51
C ARG A 219 16.01 -1.42 6.20
N ARG A 220 16.89 -1.74 7.16
CA ARG A 220 18.35 -1.77 6.95
C ARG A 220 18.75 -2.84 5.94
N TYR A 221 18.19 -4.04 6.04
CA TYR A 221 18.49 -5.11 5.10
C TYR A 221 18.05 -4.73 3.68
N SER A 222 16.80 -4.31 3.48
CA SER A 222 16.27 -3.94 2.15
C SER A 222 17.08 -2.83 1.51
N GLN A 223 17.40 -1.79 2.28
CA GLN A 223 18.22 -0.69 1.77
C GLN A 223 19.61 -1.19 1.38
N ALA A 224 20.30 -1.92 2.25
CA ALA A 224 21.63 -2.43 1.95
C ALA A 224 21.64 -3.39 0.75
N PHE A 225 20.59 -4.21 0.60
CA PHE A 225 20.42 -5.08 -0.55
C PHE A 225 20.28 -4.28 -1.84
N LEU A 226 19.42 -3.25 -1.87
CA LEU A 226 19.21 -2.42 -3.05
C LEU A 226 20.48 -1.59 -3.37
N GLU A 227 21.11 -0.97 -2.38
CA GLU A 227 22.34 -0.18 -2.56
C GLU A 227 23.54 -0.99 -3.05
N LYS A 228 23.58 -2.30 -2.76
CA LYS A 228 24.67 -3.17 -3.18
C LYS A 228 24.65 -3.48 -4.69
N HIS A 229 23.53 -3.31 -5.37
CA HIS A 229 23.36 -3.75 -6.75
C HIS A 229 22.98 -2.59 -7.67
N GLU A 230 23.84 -2.29 -8.63
CA GLU A 230 23.72 -1.13 -9.51
C GLU A 230 22.41 -1.07 -10.32
N GLN A 231 21.86 -2.22 -10.72
CA GLN A 231 20.59 -2.28 -11.47
C GLN A 231 19.36 -1.79 -10.68
N PHE A 232 19.51 -1.60 -9.37
CA PHE A 232 18.47 -1.05 -8.50
C PHE A 232 18.66 0.44 -8.20
N LEU A 233 19.71 1.06 -8.76
CA LEU A 233 20.09 2.45 -8.54
C LEU A 233 19.95 3.31 -9.81
N GLU A 234 19.07 2.91 -10.71
CA GLU A 234 18.71 3.69 -11.90
C GLU A 234 17.93 4.95 -11.51
N PRO A 235 18.39 6.16 -11.90
CA PRO A 235 17.70 7.41 -11.58
C PRO A 235 16.20 7.40 -11.95
N GLY A 236 15.38 7.86 -11.01
CA GLY A 236 13.92 7.91 -11.16
C GLY A 236 13.21 6.59 -10.86
N LEU A 237 13.93 5.51 -10.54
CA LEU A 237 13.32 4.23 -10.20
C LEU A 237 12.64 4.28 -8.82
N VAL A 238 11.43 3.74 -8.73
CA VAL A 238 10.65 3.60 -7.50
C VAL A 238 10.59 2.13 -7.09
N HIS A 239 11.03 1.84 -5.88
CA HIS A 239 10.96 0.50 -5.29
C HIS A 239 9.83 0.41 -4.29
N TYR A 240 8.96 -0.60 -4.46
CA TYR A 240 8.05 -1.06 -3.42
C TYR A 240 8.60 -2.39 -2.90
N VAL A 241 9.06 -2.40 -1.65
CA VAL A 241 9.62 -3.59 -1.00
C VAL A 241 8.64 -4.09 0.05
N PHE A 242 7.97 -5.20 -0.24
CA PHE A 242 6.99 -5.83 0.63
C PHE A 242 7.71 -6.61 1.74
N HIS A 243 7.32 -6.34 2.98
CA HIS A 243 7.76 -7.07 4.16
C HIS A 243 6.59 -7.80 4.80
N SER A 244 6.50 -9.11 4.54
CA SER A 244 5.45 -9.96 5.07
C SER A 244 5.55 -10.11 6.59
N LEU A 245 4.42 -9.96 7.28
CA LEU A 245 4.31 -10.05 8.74
C LEU A 245 3.99 -11.45 9.24
N SER A 246 3.53 -12.33 8.35
CA SER A 246 3.28 -13.74 8.64
C SER A 246 4.40 -14.62 8.09
N HIS A 247 4.79 -15.60 8.88
CA HIS A 247 5.66 -16.71 8.47
C HIS A 247 4.88 -18.04 8.39
N ARG A 248 3.56 -17.98 8.63
CA ARG A 248 2.66 -19.14 8.63
C ARG A 248 1.63 -18.97 7.53
N THR A 249 1.31 -20.08 6.87
CA THR A 249 0.20 -20.13 5.91
C THR A 249 -1.09 -19.77 6.64
N THR A 250 -1.91 -18.92 6.02
CA THR A 250 -3.25 -18.63 6.50
C THR A 250 -4.05 -19.93 6.54
N GLN A 251 -4.77 -20.20 7.63
CA GLN A 251 -5.58 -21.42 7.75
C GLN A 251 -6.79 -21.44 6.80
N VAL A 252 -7.09 -20.29 6.18
CA VAL A 252 -8.20 -20.13 5.24
C VAL A 252 -7.67 -20.06 3.82
N SER A 253 -8.23 -20.91 2.96
CA SER A 253 -8.06 -20.82 1.51
C SER A 253 -9.01 -19.76 0.98
N LEU A 254 -8.45 -18.73 0.35
CA LEU A 254 -9.23 -17.68 -0.30
C LEU A 254 -9.82 -18.20 -1.61
N GLN A 255 -10.91 -17.56 -2.05
CA GLN A 255 -11.58 -17.87 -3.32
C GLN A 255 -12.20 -16.61 -3.94
N HIS A 256 -12.66 -16.73 -5.19
CA HIS A 256 -13.41 -15.70 -5.88
C HIS A 256 -14.56 -15.13 -5.02
N GLY A 257 -14.61 -13.80 -4.91
CA GLY A 257 -15.62 -13.07 -4.14
C GLY A 257 -15.20 -12.71 -2.71
N ASP A 258 -14.20 -13.37 -2.15
CA ASP A 258 -13.70 -13.05 -0.80
C ASP A 258 -13.17 -11.62 -0.72
N CYS A 259 -13.44 -10.94 0.39
CA CYS A 259 -12.94 -9.61 0.68
C CYS A 259 -11.87 -9.69 1.77
N LEU A 260 -10.69 -9.16 1.46
CA LEU A 260 -9.57 -9.00 2.38
C LEU A 260 -9.55 -7.58 2.90
N SER A 261 -9.46 -7.41 4.22
CA SER A 261 -9.29 -6.10 4.85
C SER A 261 -8.08 -6.14 5.78
N ILE A 262 -7.20 -5.14 5.67
CA ILE A 262 -6.14 -4.83 6.62
C ILE A 262 -6.49 -3.50 7.31
N ASP A 263 -6.28 -3.45 8.61
CA ASP A 263 -6.45 -2.26 9.44
C ASP A 263 -5.23 -2.07 10.35
N CYS A 264 -4.72 -0.84 10.43
CA CYS A 264 -3.69 -0.41 11.36
C CYS A 264 -4.16 0.85 12.12
N PRO A 265 -4.67 0.68 13.35
CA PRO A 265 -5.23 1.79 14.13
C PRO A 265 -4.23 2.92 14.39
N GLU A 266 -2.96 2.59 14.64
CA GLU A 266 -1.93 3.58 14.96
C GLU A 266 -1.60 4.54 13.79
N LEU A 267 -1.95 4.15 12.57
CA LEU A 267 -1.79 4.97 11.36
C LEU A 267 -3.12 5.51 10.84
N GLU A 268 -4.25 5.09 11.43
CA GLU A 268 -5.60 5.31 10.90
C GLU A 268 -5.72 4.87 9.43
N LEU A 269 -5.04 3.77 9.08
CA LEU A 269 -4.95 3.26 7.71
C LEU A 269 -5.67 1.93 7.56
N THR A 270 -6.43 1.82 6.47
CA THR A 270 -7.10 0.59 6.05
C THR A 270 -6.82 0.29 4.58
N LEU A 271 -6.88 -0.99 4.23
CA LEU A 271 -6.76 -1.49 2.86
C LEU A 271 -7.75 -2.65 2.67
N ARG A 272 -8.69 -2.51 1.73
CA ARG A 272 -9.71 -3.52 1.44
C ARG A 272 -9.80 -3.85 -0.04
N ASN A 273 -9.52 -5.10 -0.37
CA ASN A 273 -9.56 -5.62 -1.74
C ASN A 273 -10.45 -6.86 -1.85
N GLN A 274 -10.97 -7.12 -3.05
CA GLN A 274 -11.75 -8.32 -3.34
C GLN A 274 -10.96 -9.27 -4.25
N ILE A 275 -11.02 -10.56 -3.96
CA ILE A 275 -10.41 -11.62 -4.77
C ILE A 275 -11.25 -11.87 -6.02
N VAL A 276 -10.60 -11.85 -7.19
CA VAL A 276 -11.24 -12.11 -8.48
C VAL A 276 -10.43 -13.13 -9.26
N GLU A 277 -10.88 -14.38 -9.27
CA GLU A 277 -10.34 -15.40 -10.17
C GLU A 277 -10.71 -15.09 -11.62
N GLU A 278 -9.71 -15.04 -12.50
CA GLU A 278 -9.86 -14.64 -13.91
C GLU A 278 -10.88 -15.49 -14.67
N GLU A 279 -10.86 -16.82 -14.48
CA GLU A 279 -11.76 -17.75 -15.17
C GLU A 279 -13.22 -17.58 -14.72
N LEU A 280 -13.43 -17.17 -13.48
CA LEU A 280 -14.77 -17.04 -12.89
C LEU A 280 -15.36 -15.64 -13.11
N ALA A 281 -14.53 -14.63 -13.40
CA ALA A 281 -14.98 -13.24 -13.56
C ALA A 281 -16.10 -13.07 -14.61
N ALA A 282 -16.04 -13.85 -15.69
CA ALA A 282 -17.06 -13.82 -16.75
C ALA A 282 -18.27 -14.74 -16.46
N LEU A 283 -18.08 -15.83 -15.71
CA LEU A 283 -19.11 -16.84 -15.45
C LEU A 283 -19.97 -16.51 -14.22
N PHE A 284 -19.35 -15.89 -13.21
CA PHE A 284 -19.97 -15.50 -11.95
C PHE A 284 -19.65 -14.03 -11.65
N PRO A 285 -20.28 -13.07 -12.36
CA PRO A 285 -20.00 -11.66 -12.13
C PRO A 285 -20.31 -11.25 -10.69
N LEU A 286 -19.34 -10.65 -10.02
CA LEU A 286 -19.52 -10.13 -8.66
C LEU A 286 -20.40 -8.87 -8.71
N PRO A 287 -21.33 -8.70 -7.76
CA PRO A 287 -22.18 -7.52 -7.71
C PRO A 287 -21.33 -6.25 -7.62
N ALA A 288 -21.68 -5.23 -8.40
CA ALA A 288 -21.04 -3.93 -8.31
C ALA A 288 -21.10 -3.42 -6.86
N ARG A 289 -19.95 -2.96 -6.33
CA ARG A 289 -19.84 -2.42 -4.98
C ARG A 289 -20.97 -1.42 -4.72
N ARG A 290 -21.81 -1.69 -3.72
CA ARG A 290 -22.67 -0.65 -3.12
C ARG A 290 -21.76 0.28 -2.33
N ALA A 291 -21.89 1.58 -2.54
CA ALA A 291 -21.28 2.56 -1.64
C ALA A 291 -21.73 2.27 -0.20
N PRO A 292 -20.88 2.48 0.82
CA PRO A 292 -21.29 2.26 2.20
C PRO A 292 -22.53 3.11 2.48
N HIS A 293 -23.64 2.46 2.82
CA HIS A 293 -24.81 3.15 3.34
C HIS A 293 -24.40 3.79 4.66
N SER A 294 -24.24 5.12 4.69
CA SER A 294 -24.29 5.86 5.95
C SER A 294 -25.64 5.56 6.60
N PRO A 295 -25.70 5.01 7.82
CA PRO A 295 -26.96 4.93 8.53
C PRO A 295 -27.33 6.36 8.87
N CYS A 296 -28.24 6.95 8.08
CA CYS A 296 -28.90 8.18 8.46
C CYS A 296 -29.77 7.82 9.68
N ILE A 297 -29.24 8.06 10.87
CA ILE A 297 -30.05 8.04 12.08
C ILE A 297 -30.90 9.30 12.00
N ASP A 298 -32.14 9.15 11.56
CA ASP A 298 -33.18 10.17 11.72
C ASP A 298 -33.46 10.35 13.21
N LEU A 299 -32.68 11.23 13.85
CA LEU A 299 -33.02 11.77 15.16
C LEU A 299 -34.17 12.78 14.95
N PRO A 300 -35.34 12.59 15.59
CA PRO A 300 -36.44 13.53 15.47
C PRO A 300 -36.03 14.89 16.05
N LEU A 301 -36.22 15.94 15.24
CA LEU A 301 -36.03 17.34 15.61
C LEU A 301 -36.76 17.65 16.94
N SER A 302 -36.00 18.08 17.95
CA SER A 302 -36.58 18.57 19.20
C SER A 302 -37.29 19.91 18.98
N ALA A 303 -38.56 19.98 19.39
CA ALA A 303 -39.36 21.19 19.30
C ALA A 303 -38.78 22.32 20.18
N PRO A 304 -38.94 23.60 19.80
CA PRO A 304 -38.42 24.72 20.56
C PRO A 304 -39.18 24.85 21.89
N ARG A 305 -38.45 24.89 23.01
CA ARG A 305 -39.02 25.25 24.31
C ARG A 305 -39.49 26.70 24.25
N LYS A 306 -40.77 26.93 24.52
CA LYS A 306 -41.33 28.26 24.82
C LYS A 306 -41.09 28.60 26.30
N SER A 307 -40.86 29.89 26.53
CA SER A 307 -40.66 30.67 27.78
C SER A 307 -39.41 30.36 28.59
#